data_AF-A0A8J3I286-F1
#
_entry.id   AF-A0A8J3I286-F1
#
_cell.length_a   1.000
_cell.length_b   1.000
_cell.length_c   1.000
_cell.angle_alpha   90.00
_cell.angle_beta   90.00
_cell.angle_gamma   90.00
#
_symmetry.space_group_name_H-M   'P 1'
#
loop_
_entity.id
_entity.type
_entity.pdbx_description
1 polymer ?
#
loop_
_entity_poly.entity_id
_entity_poly.type
_entity_poly.pdbx_seq_one_letter_code
_entity_poly.pdbx_strand_id
1 'polypeptide(L)' 'MYWIVTPDAHIVEVLFLDSGVYRSQGLFIADDVLPSHVLPDLPITVEQNFI' A
#
# COMPACT_ATOMS: atom_id res chain seq x y z
N MET A 1 -5.46 5.56 -6.54
CA MET A 1 -4.53 4.82 -5.66
C MET A 1 -4.47 3.40 -6.19
N TYR A 2 -3.28 2.82 -6.28
CA TYR A 2 -3.07 1.45 -6.74
C TYR A 2 -2.05 0.78 -5.81
N TRP A 3 -2.27 -0.47 -5.43
CA TRP A 3 -1.37 -1.24 -4.57
C TRP A 3 -0.77 -2.38 -5.36
N ILE A 4 0.56 -2.52 -5.29
CA ILE A 4 1.28 -3.66 -5.85
C ILE A 4 1.75 -4.51 -4.67
N VAL A 5 1.29 -5.75 -4.65
CA VAL A 5 1.61 -6.70 -3.59
C VAL A 5 2.68 -7.67 -4.12
N THR A 6 3.78 -7.81 -3.37
CA THR A 6 4.83 -8.81 -3.61
C THR A 6 4.75 -9.89 -2.53
N PRO A 7 4.07 -11.03 -2.79
CA PRO A 7 3.78 -12.04 -1.77
C PRO A 7 5.01 -12.68 -1.15
N ASP A 8 5.97 -13.11 -1.98
CA ASP A 8 7.15 -13.83 -1.49
C ASP A 8 8.01 -13.00 -0.53
N ALA A 9 7.97 -11.68 -0.68
CA ALA A 9 8.72 -10.73 0.13
C ALA A 9 7.88 -10.07 1.24
N HIS A 10 6.57 -10.30 1.29
CA HIS A 10 5.63 -9.59 2.16
C HIS A 10 5.75 -8.06 2.08
N ILE A 11 5.88 -7.54 0.85
CA ILE A 11 6.03 -6.10 0.57
C ILE A 11 4.81 -5.60 -0.17
N VAL A 12 4.30 -4.44 0.23
CA VAL A 12 3.27 -3.70 -0.51
C VAL A 12 3.85 -2.35 -0.95
N GLU A 13 3.82 -2.08 -2.25
CA GLU A 13 4.11 -0.76 -2.80
C GLU A 13 2.80 0.00 -3.04
N VAL A 14 2.71 1.20 -2.48
CA VAL A 14 1.55 2.09 -2.67
C VAL A 14 1.87 3.12 -3.74
N LEU A 15 1.03 3.18 -4.77
CA LEU A 15 1.13 4.14 -5.86
C LEU A 15 -0.07 5.10 -5.81
N PHE A 16 0.22 6.38 -6.02
CA PHE A 16 -0.80 7.41 -6.23
C PHE A 16 -0.69 7.98 -7.64
N LEU A 17 -1.84 8.31 -8.23
CA LEU A 17 -1.87 8.97 -9.53
C LEU A 17 -1.72 10.47 -9.29
N ASP A 18 -0.63 11.03 -9.79
CA ASP A 18 -0.35 12.45 -9.76
C ASP A 18 -0.10 12.94 -11.18
N SER A 19 -0.92 13.91 -11.62
CA SER A 19 -0.78 14.55 -12.93
C SER A 19 -0.73 13.55 -14.10
N GLY A 20 -1.49 12.46 -14.01
CA GLY A 20 -1.57 11.42 -15.03
C GLY A 20 -0.45 10.37 -14.98
N VAL A 21 0.44 10.43 -13.99
CA VAL A 21 1.54 9.47 -13.80
C VAL A 21 1.43 8.82 -12.43
N TYR A 22 1.61 7.50 -12.35
CA TYR A 22 1.70 6.82 -11.07
C TYR A 22 3.05 7.11 -10.40
N ARG A 23 3.00 7.60 -9.16
CA ARG A 23 4.17 7.85 -8.32
C ARG A 23 4.13 6.94 -7.10
N SER A 24 5.30 6.41 -6.74
CA SER A 24 5.45 5.59 -5.53
C SER A 24 5.36 6.49 -4.30
N GLN A 25 4.46 6.13 -3.39
CA GLN A 25 4.33 6.75 -2.07
C GLN A 25 5.29 6.12 -1.07
N GLY A 26 5.63 4.85 -1.27
CA GLY A 26 6.53 4.10 -0.40
C GLY A 26 6.33 2.59 -0.52
N LEU A 27 7.29 1.87 0.05
CA LEU A 27 7.25 0.44 0.30
C LEU A 27 6.89 0.22 1.77
N PHE A 28 5.95 -0.69 2.02
CA PHE A 28 5.43 -1.01 3.34
C PHE A 28 5.58 -2.52 3.58
N ILE A 29 5.96 -2.89 4.80
CA ILE A 29 6.26 -4.28 5.18
C ILE A 29 5.66 -4.64 6.55
N ALA A 30 5.45 -5.94 6.80
CA ALA A 30 5.05 -6.48 8.11
C ALA A 30 3.87 -5.73 8.76
N ASP A 31 4.13 -5.03 9.87
CA ASP A 31 3.12 -4.32 10.67
C ASP A 31 2.83 -2.89 10.19
N ASP A 32 3.44 -2.47 9.07
CA ASP A 32 3.23 -1.14 8.53
C ASP A 32 1.75 -0.91 8.19
N VAL A 33 1.27 0.29 8.54
CA VAL A 33 -0.09 0.73 8.22
C VAL A 33 -0.07 1.33 6.82
N LEU A 34 -0.87 0.74 5.92
CA LEU A 34 -1.01 1.21 4.55
C LEU A 34 -1.82 2.51 4.52
N PRO A 35 -1.28 3.59 3.91
CA PRO A 35 -2.04 4.80 3.73
C PRO A 35 -3.18 4.56 2.75
N SER A 36 -4.42 4.81 3.20
CA SER A 36 -5.60 4.81 2.35
C SER A 36 -6.13 6.23 2.21
N HIS A 37 -5.98 6.81 1.02
CA HIS A 37 -6.59 8.12 0.72
C HIS A 37 -8.12 8.05 0.57
N VAL A 38 -8.69 6.86 0.37
CA VAL A 38 -10.14 6.68 0.21
C VAL A 38 -10.82 6.44 1.56
N LEU A 39 -10.13 5.78 2.49
CA LEU A 39 -10.61 5.45 3.83
C LEU A 39 -9.51 5.79 4.85
N PRO A 40 -9.32 7.07 5.20
CA PRO A 40 -8.24 7.51 6.07
C PRO A 40 -8.30 6.92 7.49
N ASP A 41 -9.50 6.53 7.95
CA ASP A 41 -9.73 5.99 9.29
C ASP A 41 -9.74 4.45 9.34
N LEU A 42 -9.45 3.77 8.23
CA LEU A 42 -9.37 2.32 8.19
C LEU A 42 -7.89 1.89 8.27
N PRO A 43 -7.40 1.45 9.44
CA PRO A 43 -6.04 0.93 9.56
C PRO A 43 -5.97 -0.43 8.88
N ILE A 44 -5.38 -0.47 7.69
CA ILE A 44 -5.07 -1.71 6.97
C ILE A 44 -3.60 -1.99 7.20
N THR A 45 -3.28 -3.11 7.83
CA THR A 45 -1.89 -3.56 7.98
C THR A 45 -1.47 -4.38 6.76
N VAL A 46 -0.17 -4.39 6.47
CA VAL A 46 0.39 -5.18 5.37
C VAL A 46 0.09 -6.68 5.55
N GLU A 47 0.21 -7.22 6.77
CA GLU A 47 -0.10 -8.64 7.05
C GLU A 47 -1.53 -9.07 6.68
N GLN A 48 -2.53 -8.19 6.81
CA GLN A 48 -3.93 -8.52 6.49
C GLN A 48 -4.15 -8.80 4.99
N ASN A 49 -3.20 -8.41 4.13
CA ASN A 49 -3.29 -8.65 2.69
C ASN A 49 -2.67 -9.99 2.26
N PHE A 50 -2.07 -10.75 3.19
CA PHE A 50 -1.38 -12.01 2.90
C PHE A 50 -2.04 -13.25 3.53
N ILE A 51 -3.29 -13.12 4.00
CA ILE A 51 -4.08 -14.19 4.63
C ILE A 51 -4.61 -15.18 3.59
#